data_AF-A0A1I8PC21-F1
#
_entry.id   AF-A0A1I8PC21-F1
#
_cell.length_a   1.000
_cell.length_b   1.000
_cell.length_c   1.000
_cell.angle_alpha   90.00
_cell.angle_beta   90.00
_cell.angle_gamma   90.00
#
_symmetry.space_group_name_H-M   'P 1'
#
loop_
_entity.id
_entity.type
_entity.pdbx_description
1 polymer ?
#
loop_
_entity_poly.entity_id
_entity_poly.type
_entity_poly.pdbx_seq_one_letter_code
_entity_poly.pdbx_strand_id
1 'polypeptide(L)'
;MTTIEEQPKIKLGDYIIIQRQKYTKLQKFGHLDATAMLGKDQLELKALLDQPYGATFKMCPKEDLGKSHRGRQRLNTLELCSELEMRNIREVLGISQSGEDNRHIKDDGDSQALKPEDIEQLRDECSESTKIIEKIVENSKTFHSKTEYSQEKYLKKKEKKYFEFVQIRQPTIRLITEIYYRQDAEKVMGIRVDTLSQLISYSGISAFGNYLLYESGSNGLLPAAFLNSMGANTEALLVHMHPGNVPQKQAVLALNLPEEQLNRCISVNIYSVLREFYQGTSDTTKESEVAEPSTKKQKLSEEESAPEETQDEKLPETSTKPTPQKWRIENQRAVDLIHAKFDSLVIASKEHPSNLVKELLPFVKPSRPVVIFSLSKEVLMELYVELKTGSKVTNLHLTSNWLRMYQILPNRTHPEVNMQANSGYLLTGYTLK
;
A
#
# COMPACT_ATOMS: atom_id res chain seq x y z
N MET A 1 8.20 16.02 -17.32
CA MET A 1 8.57 14.88 -16.46
C MET A 1 10.00 15.14 -16.04
N THR A 2 10.31 15.08 -14.74
CA THR A 2 11.70 15.09 -14.28
C THR A 2 12.44 13.88 -14.85
N THR A 3 13.70 14.05 -15.23
CA THR A 3 14.53 12.94 -15.75
C THR A 3 14.82 11.94 -14.62
N ILE A 4 15.30 10.74 -14.95
CA ILE A 4 15.62 9.72 -13.93
C ILE A 4 16.72 10.22 -12.99
N GLU A 5 17.66 11.03 -13.48
CA GLU A 5 18.76 11.61 -12.70
C GLU A 5 18.31 12.66 -11.67
N GLU A 6 17.16 13.31 -11.90
CA GLU A 6 16.54 14.28 -10.99
C GLU A 6 15.66 13.62 -9.91
N GLN A 7 15.43 12.30 -9.98
CA GLN A 7 14.62 11.60 -9.00
C GLN A 7 15.36 11.46 -7.66
N PRO A 8 14.64 11.42 -6.52
CA PRO A 8 15.25 11.10 -5.24
C PRO A 8 15.96 9.73 -5.31
N LYS A 9 17.10 9.64 -4.62
CA LYS A 9 17.87 8.41 -4.48
C LYS A 9 17.30 7.52 -3.38
N ILE A 10 17.34 6.21 -3.60
CA ILE A 10 16.91 5.17 -2.66
C ILE A 10 17.90 5.09 -1.49
N LYS A 11 17.38 5.10 -0.26
CA LYS A 11 18.18 5.07 0.97
C LYS A 11 17.89 3.85 1.84
N LEU A 12 18.82 3.53 2.73
CA LEU A 12 18.54 2.57 3.81
C LEU A 12 17.44 3.11 4.73
N GLY A 13 16.52 2.23 5.11
CA GLY A 13 15.33 2.54 5.90
C GLY A 13 14.07 2.75 5.06
N ASP A 14 14.21 3.14 3.79
CA ASP A 14 13.10 3.40 2.88
C ASP A 14 12.19 2.18 2.71
N TYR A 15 10.88 2.43 2.58
CA TYR A 15 10.01 1.55 1.85
C TYR A 15 10.18 1.80 0.35
N ILE A 16 10.25 0.73 -0.44
CA ILE A 16 10.41 0.74 -1.88
C ILE A 16 9.30 -0.09 -2.53
N ILE A 17 8.94 0.22 -3.77
CA ILE A 17 8.01 -0.61 -4.55
C ILE A 17 8.78 -1.31 -5.67
N ILE A 18 8.94 -2.62 -5.55
CA ILE A 18 9.52 -3.48 -6.58
C ILE A 18 8.44 -3.77 -7.61
N GLN A 19 8.61 -3.30 -8.85
CA GLN A 19 7.69 -3.52 -9.95
C GLN A 19 8.28 -4.51 -10.97
N ARG A 20 7.53 -5.57 -11.30
CA ARG A 20 7.83 -6.51 -12.40
C ARG A 20 6.63 -6.53 -13.33
N GLN A 21 6.75 -5.87 -14.48
CA GLN A 21 5.63 -5.59 -15.41
C GLN A 21 4.45 -4.89 -14.68
N LYS A 22 3.24 -5.48 -14.72
CA LYS A 22 2.04 -5.01 -13.99
C LYS A 22 2.03 -5.40 -12.50
N TYR A 23 2.92 -6.28 -12.02
CA TYR A 23 2.94 -6.67 -10.60
C TYR A 23 3.82 -5.71 -9.79
N THR A 24 3.29 -5.22 -8.68
CA THR A 24 3.99 -4.36 -7.72
C THR A 24 4.07 -5.02 -6.34
N LYS A 25 5.15 -4.80 -5.60
CA LYS A 25 5.30 -5.23 -4.21
C LYS A 25 5.96 -4.15 -3.38
N LEU A 26 5.30 -3.74 -2.30
CA LEU A 26 5.91 -2.92 -1.25
C LEU A 26 6.90 -3.77 -0.43
N GLN A 27 8.08 -3.22 -0.17
CA GLN A 27 9.16 -3.87 0.57
C GLN A 27 9.91 -2.80 1.39
N LYS A 28 10.37 -3.12 2.61
CA LYS A 28 11.30 -2.24 3.33
C LYS A 28 12.74 -2.61 2.97
N PHE A 29 13.56 -1.62 2.62
CA PHE A 29 15.01 -1.76 2.41
C PHE A 29 15.74 -1.34 3.69
N GLY A 30 15.62 -2.17 4.73
CA GLY A 30 16.03 -1.79 6.09
C GLY A 30 17.54 -1.83 6.37
N HIS A 31 18.30 -2.65 5.63
CA HIS A 31 19.74 -2.85 5.76
C HIS A 31 20.32 -3.33 4.42
N LEU A 32 21.65 -3.31 4.27
CA LEU A 32 22.33 -3.63 3.00
C LEU A 32 22.00 -5.05 2.50
N ASP A 33 22.08 -6.04 3.40
CA ASP A 33 21.79 -7.45 3.09
C ASP A 33 20.28 -7.77 3.03
N ALA A 34 19.41 -6.76 2.98
CA ALA A 34 17.99 -6.99 2.87
C ALA A 34 17.66 -7.68 1.54
N THR A 35 16.76 -8.66 1.61
CA THR A 35 16.29 -9.39 0.44
C THR A 35 14.78 -9.28 0.27
N ALA A 36 14.30 -9.49 -0.96
CA ALA A 36 12.88 -9.44 -1.28
C ALA A 36 12.44 -10.66 -2.09
N MET A 37 11.46 -11.41 -1.57
CA MET A 37 10.74 -12.41 -2.36
C MET A 37 9.85 -11.74 -3.42
N LEU A 38 10.00 -12.18 -4.67
CA LEU A 38 9.24 -11.75 -5.84
C LEU A 38 8.70 -12.97 -6.59
N GLY A 39 7.58 -13.51 -6.12
CA GLY A 39 7.01 -14.76 -6.61
C GLY A 39 7.80 -15.97 -6.11
N LYS A 40 8.62 -16.56 -6.99
CA LYS A 40 9.55 -17.67 -6.66
C LYS A 40 11.01 -17.23 -6.54
N ASP A 41 11.33 -16.05 -7.06
CA ASP A 41 12.67 -15.49 -7.09
C ASP A 41 12.90 -14.67 -5.81
N GLN A 42 14.12 -14.69 -5.26
CA GLN A 42 14.58 -13.82 -4.17
C GLN A 42 15.59 -12.82 -4.74
N LEU A 43 15.50 -11.55 -4.34
CA LEU A 43 16.36 -10.47 -4.82
C LEU A 43 17.25 -9.95 -3.68
N GLU A 44 18.55 -9.79 -3.92
CA GLU A 44 19.43 -8.94 -3.08
C GLU A 44 19.17 -7.46 -3.37
N LEU A 45 18.87 -6.66 -2.34
CA LEU A 45 18.52 -5.24 -2.51
C LEU A 45 19.72 -4.28 -2.43
N LYS A 46 20.91 -4.77 -2.08
CA LYS A 46 22.12 -3.94 -1.88
C LYS A 46 22.45 -3.00 -3.05
N ALA A 47 22.22 -3.44 -4.29
CA ALA A 47 22.53 -2.69 -5.51
C ALA A 47 21.55 -1.52 -5.77
N LEU A 48 20.48 -1.40 -4.98
CA LEU A 48 19.53 -0.31 -5.06
C LEU A 48 20.01 0.96 -4.33
N LEU A 49 21.00 0.84 -3.45
CA LEU A 49 21.50 1.97 -2.67
C LEU A 49 22.04 3.09 -3.58
N ASP A 50 21.66 4.33 -3.27
CA ASP A 50 22.05 5.56 -3.99
C ASP A 50 21.65 5.62 -5.48
N GLN A 51 20.86 4.65 -5.94
CA GLN A 51 20.23 4.66 -7.27
C GLN A 51 18.94 5.49 -7.26
N PRO A 52 18.60 6.16 -8.36
CA PRO A 52 17.38 6.95 -8.45
C PRO A 52 16.12 6.07 -8.46
N TYR A 53 15.05 6.54 -7.81
CA TYR A 53 13.72 5.96 -8.03
C TYR A 53 13.33 6.05 -9.51
N GLY A 54 12.73 4.99 -10.04
CA GLY A 54 12.46 4.83 -11.47
C GLY A 54 13.53 4.02 -12.22
N ALA A 55 14.70 3.78 -11.62
CA ALA A 55 15.72 2.90 -12.19
C ALA A 55 15.19 1.47 -12.42
N THR A 56 15.64 0.87 -13.52
CA THR A 56 15.36 -0.52 -13.90
C THR A 56 16.62 -1.35 -13.67
N PHE A 57 16.45 -2.57 -13.20
CA PHE A 57 17.53 -3.51 -12.91
C PHE A 57 17.26 -4.85 -13.57
N LYS A 58 18.30 -5.48 -14.10
CA LYS A 58 18.28 -6.88 -14.54
C LYS A 58 18.45 -7.79 -13.32
N MET A 59 17.64 -8.84 -13.24
CA MET A 59 17.77 -9.91 -12.26
C MET A 59 18.78 -10.92 -12.77
N CYS A 60 19.96 -10.97 -12.14
CA CYS A 60 21.04 -11.88 -12.51
C CYS A 60 21.08 -13.05 -11.51
N PRO A 61 20.80 -14.29 -11.93
CA PRO A 61 20.83 -15.45 -11.04
C PRO A 61 22.20 -15.64 -10.40
N LYS A 62 22.23 -15.83 -9.08
CA LYS A 62 23.45 -16.04 -8.28
C LYS A 62 23.52 -17.46 -7.69
N GLU A 63 22.41 -17.96 -7.17
CA GLU A 63 22.37 -19.22 -6.42
C GLU A 63 20.97 -19.88 -6.53
N ASP A 64 20.92 -21.21 -6.61
CA ASP A 64 19.67 -21.96 -6.51
C ASP A 64 19.36 -22.30 -5.05
N LEU A 65 18.22 -21.81 -4.57
CA LEU A 65 17.74 -22.01 -3.19
C LEU A 65 16.86 -23.28 -3.07
N GLY A 66 17.10 -24.27 -3.93
CA GLY A 66 16.30 -25.50 -4.02
C GLY A 66 14.89 -25.31 -4.60
N LYS A 67 13.94 -26.14 -4.16
CA LYS A 67 12.54 -26.16 -4.64
C LYS A 67 11.57 -25.93 -3.48
N SER A 68 10.58 -25.09 -3.70
CA SER A 68 9.41 -24.90 -2.83
C SER A 68 8.15 -25.47 -3.47
N HIS A 69 7.02 -25.40 -2.75
CA HIS A 69 5.68 -25.65 -3.30
C HIS A 69 5.32 -24.75 -4.53
N ARG A 70 6.11 -23.71 -4.82
CA ARG A 70 5.97 -22.81 -5.98
C ARG A 70 7.00 -23.07 -7.09
N GLY A 71 7.77 -24.15 -6.97
CA GLY A 71 8.85 -24.54 -7.89
C GLY A 71 10.25 -24.11 -7.42
N ARG A 72 11.24 -24.26 -8.32
CA ARG A 72 12.66 -23.90 -8.13
C ARG A 72 12.80 -22.41 -7.79
N GLN A 73 13.46 -22.11 -6.68
CA GLN A 73 13.72 -20.77 -6.18
C GLN A 73 15.17 -20.37 -6.45
N ARG A 74 15.42 -19.09 -6.74
CA ARG A 74 16.76 -18.56 -7.02
C ARG A 74 16.99 -17.27 -6.26
N LEU A 75 18.19 -17.12 -5.71
CA LEU A 75 18.73 -15.82 -5.32
C LEU A 75 19.24 -15.11 -6.57
N ASN A 76 18.90 -13.84 -6.72
CA ASN A 76 19.32 -13.00 -7.83
C ASN A 76 19.97 -11.74 -7.28
N THR A 77 21.10 -11.35 -7.85
CA THR A 77 21.61 -9.99 -7.74
C THR A 77 20.83 -9.09 -8.70
N LEU A 78 20.95 -7.78 -8.48
CA LEU A 78 20.37 -6.75 -9.33
C LEU A 78 21.49 -5.93 -9.95
N GLU A 79 21.49 -5.84 -11.28
CA GLU A 79 22.44 -5.04 -12.06
C GLU A 79 21.68 -3.89 -12.73
N LEU A 80 22.20 -2.67 -12.68
CA LEU A 80 21.53 -1.51 -13.25
C LEU A 80 21.41 -1.66 -14.77
N CYS A 81 20.19 -1.62 -15.28
CA CYS A 81 19.85 -1.86 -16.69
C CYS A 81 19.87 -0.55 -17.49
N SER A 82 20.43 -0.60 -18.70
CA SER A 82 20.45 0.50 -19.66
C SER A 82 19.19 0.50 -20.54
N GLU A 83 18.76 1.67 -21.01
CA GLU A 83 17.52 1.78 -21.82
C GLU A 83 17.53 0.92 -23.10
N LEU A 84 18.73 0.62 -23.62
CA LEU A 84 18.94 -0.18 -24.82
C LEU A 84 18.49 -1.64 -24.69
N GLU A 85 18.35 -2.15 -23.46
CA GLU A 85 18.06 -3.57 -23.18
C GLU A 85 16.56 -3.90 -23.16
N MET A 86 15.66 -2.90 -23.09
CA MET A 86 14.20 -3.09 -23.06
C MET A 86 13.51 -2.81 -24.41
N ARG A 87 14.12 -3.21 -25.52
CA ARG A 87 13.54 -3.09 -26.88
C ARG A 87 12.37 -4.04 -27.11
N ASN A 88 11.52 -3.70 -28.07
CA ASN A 88 10.37 -4.52 -28.46
C ASN A 88 10.84 -5.89 -29.00
N ILE A 89 10.42 -6.97 -28.34
CA ILE A 89 10.80 -8.34 -28.69
C ILE A 89 10.49 -8.73 -30.15
N ARG A 90 9.44 -8.17 -30.77
CA ARG A 90 9.11 -8.44 -32.19
C ARG A 90 10.16 -7.85 -33.14
N GLU A 91 10.66 -6.65 -32.82
CA GLU A 91 11.69 -5.94 -33.59
C GLU A 91 13.06 -6.58 -33.38
N VAL A 92 13.40 -6.92 -32.13
CA VAL A 92 14.66 -7.61 -31.77
C VAL A 92 14.80 -8.95 -32.51
N LEU A 93 13.70 -9.71 -32.63
CA LEU A 93 13.67 -10.99 -33.34
C LEU A 93 13.44 -10.86 -34.87
N GLY A 94 13.40 -9.62 -35.41
CA GLY A 94 13.24 -9.39 -36.87
C GLY A 94 11.95 -9.93 -37.49
N ILE A 95 10.88 -10.13 -36.70
CA ILE A 95 9.69 -10.87 -37.15
C ILE A 95 8.81 -10.00 -38.06
N SER A 96 8.90 -10.24 -39.36
CA SER A 96 8.21 -9.48 -40.43
C SER A 96 7.03 -10.22 -41.09
N GLN A 97 6.86 -11.52 -40.86
CA GLN A 97 5.84 -12.35 -41.52
C GLN A 97 4.79 -12.91 -40.55
N SER A 98 3.53 -12.93 -40.98
CA SER A 98 2.39 -13.53 -40.26
C SER A 98 1.34 -14.09 -41.21
N GLY A 99 0.58 -15.09 -40.78
CA GLY A 99 -0.59 -15.58 -41.50
C GLY A 99 -1.81 -14.66 -41.41
N GLU A 100 -2.86 -14.96 -42.17
CA GLU A 100 -4.09 -14.15 -42.22
C GLU A 100 -5.21 -14.67 -41.30
N ASP A 101 -5.28 -15.99 -41.11
CA ASP A 101 -6.29 -16.65 -40.30
C ASP A 101 -5.80 -17.95 -39.64
N ASN A 102 -6.67 -18.65 -38.92
CA ASN A 102 -6.37 -19.87 -38.18
C ASN A 102 -7.00 -21.14 -38.79
N ARG A 103 -7.55 -21.12 -40.02
CA ARG A 103 -8.33 -22.23 -40.60
C ARG A 103 -7.54 -23.55 -40.76
N HIS A 104 -6.22 -23.44 -40.83
CA HIS A 104 -5.29 -24.57 -40.95
C HIS A 104 -4.46 -24.83 -39.67
N ILE A 105 -4.65 -24.05 -38.61
CA ILE A 105 -3.97 -24.25 -37.33
C ILE A 105 -4.76 -25.31 -36.53
N LYS A 106 -4.11 -26.45 -36.24
CA LYS A 106 -4.65 -27.52 -35.40
C LYS A 106 -4.00 -27.46 -34.02
N ASP A 107 -4.76 -27.82 -32.98
CA ASP A 107 -4.24 -28.02 -31.63
C ASP A 107 -3.98 -29.52 -31.42
N ASP A 108 -2.78 -29.94 -31.80
CA ASP A 108 -2.30 -31.33 -31.77
C ASP A 108 -1.45 -31.65 -30.52
N GLY A 109 -1.19 -30.64 -29.68
CA GLY A 109 -0.26 -30.73 -28.56
C GLY A 109 1.24 -30.75 -28.96
N ASP A 110 1.56 -30.83 -30.24
CA ASP A 110 2.92 -31.01 -30.80
C ASP A 110 3.41 -29.75 -31.55
N SER A 111 2.71 -28.62 -31.36
CA SER A 111 3.05 -27.29 -31.92
C SER A 111 4.34 -26.64 -31.40
N GLN A 112 5.03 -27.26 -30.44
CA GLN A 112 6.29 -26.80 -29.84
C GLN A 112 7.22 -28.00 -29.63
N ALA A 113 8.39 -27.98 -30.27
CA ALA A 113 9.33 -29.10 -30.21
C ALA A 113 10.14 -29.17 -28.89
N LEU A 114 10.35 -28.03 -28.22
CA LEU A 114 11.09 -27.96 -26.94
C LEU A 114 10.24 -28.49 -25.78
N LYS A 115 10.81 -29.43 -25.03
CA LYS A 115 10.23 -29.98 -23.80
C LYS A 115 10.42 -29.02 -22.60
N PRO A 116 9.68 -29.23 -21.49
CA PRO A 116 9.88 -28.46 -20.27
C PRO A 116 11.33 -28.46 -19.76
N GLU A 117 11.99 -29.61 -19.86
CA GLU A 117 13.38 -29.83 -19.42
C GLU A 117 14.36 -28.98 -20.25
N ASP A 118 14.24 -29.01 -21.57
CA ASP A 118 15.03 -28.18 -22.50
C ASP A 118 14.88 -26.69 -22.15
N ILE A 119 13.66 -26.26 -21.81
CA ILE A 119 13.35 -24.88 -21.42
C ILE A 119 13.93 -24.53 -20.03
N GLU A 120 14.09 -25.49 -19.12
CA GLU A 120 14.81 -25.26 -17.85
C GLU A 120 16.32 -25.14 -18.10
N GLN A 121 16.90 -26.00 -18.94
CA GLN A 121 18.31 -25.91 -19.34
C GLN A 121 18.62 -24.56 -20.03
N LEU A 122 17.75 -24.09 -20.94
CA LEU A 122 17.88 -22.75 -21.54
C LEU A 122 17.83 -21.61 -20.52
N ARG A 123 17.16 -21.78 -19.36
CA ARG A 123 17.13 -20.78 -18.27
C ARG A 123 18.34 -20.87 -17.33
N ASP A 124 19.23 -21.84 -17.55
CA ASP A 124 20.47 -22.02 -16.80
C ASP A 124 21.67 -21.63 -17.68
N GLU A 125 21.59 -21.89 -18.99
CA GLU A 125 22.60 -21.51 -19.99
C GLU A 125 22.48 -20.04 -20.46
N CYS A 126 21.25 -19.52 -20.65
CA CYS A 126 21.03 -18.19 -21.22
C CYS A 126 20.66 -17.17 -20.14
N SER A 127 21.52 -16.17 -19.93
CA SER A 127 21.29 -15.02 -19.06
C SER A 127 20.47 -13.89 -19.72
N GLU A 128 19.84 -14.15 -20.86
CA GLU A 128 19.02 -13.19 -21.61
C GLU A 128 17.68 -13.82 -21.98
N SER A 129 16.59 -13.20 -21.54
CA SER A 129 15.22 -13.64 -21.83
C SER A 129 14.87 -13.59 -23.32
N THR A 130 15.50 -12.70 -24.09
CA THR A 130 15.35 -12.57 -25.55
C THR A 130 15.72 -13.88 -26.27
N LYS A 131 16.93 -14.42 -26.02
CA LYS A 131 17.45 -15.67 -26.60
C LYS A 131 16.61 -16.90 -26.24
N ILE A 132 15.99 -16.90 -25.05
CA ILE A 132 15.05 -17.96 -24.64
C ILE A 132 13.75 -17.86 -25.45
N ILE A 133 13.25 -16.65 -25.71
CA ILE A 133 12.04 -16.42 -26.51
C ILE A 133 12.30 -16.75 -27.98
N GLU A 134 13.46 -16.38 -28.52
CA GLU A 134 13.95 -16.70 -29.87
C GLU A 134 13.88 -18.20 -30.14
N LYS A 135 14.60 -19.02 -29.37
CA LYS A 135 14.59 -20.49 -29.50
C LYS A 135 13.18 -21.08 -29.39
N ILE A 136 12.33 -20.53 -28.54
CA ILE A 136 10.92 -20.94 -28.37
C ILE A 136 10.03 -20.55 -29.55
N VAL A 137 10.38 -19.50 -30.30
CA VAL A 137 9.70 -19.09 -31.54
C VAL A 137 10.15 -19.98 -32.70
N GLU A 138 11.47 -20.17 -32.87
CA GLU A 138 12.05 -21.05 -33.89
C GLU A 138 11.49 -22.48 -33.83
N ASN A 139 11.35 -23.03 -32.62
CA ASN A 139 10.85 -24.38 -32.40
C ASN A 139 9.31 -24.50 -32.40
N SER A 140 8.58 -23.46 -32.83
CA SER A 140 7.12 -23.47 -32.90
C SER A 140 6.58 -23.60 -34.33
N LYS A 141 6.15 -24.82 -34.68
CA LYS A 141 5.55 -25.20 -35.99
C LYS A 141 4.42 -24.27 -36.44
N THR A 142 3.70 -23.67 -35.49
CA THR A 142 2.53 -22.81 -35.74
C THR A 142 2.79 -21.32 -35.51
N PHE A 143 4.02 -20.84 -35.35
CA PHE A 143 4.24 -19.41 -35.09
C PHE A 143 4.03 -18.52 -36.32
N HIS A 144 4.62 -18.88 -37.47
CA HIS A 144 4.50 -18.07 -38.69
C HIS A 144 3.10 -18.09 -39.31
N SER A 145 2.32 -19.17 -39.12
CA SER A 145 0.92 -19.25 -39.58
C SER A 145 -0.07 -18.46 -38.71
N LYS A 146 0.33 -17.99 -37.53
CA LYS A 146 -0.52 -17.13 -36.68
C LYS A 146 -0.64 -15.73 -37.27
N THR A 147 -1.80 -15.11 -37.07
CA THR A 147 -2.04 -13.69 -37.35
C THR A 147 -1.11 -12.79 -36.54
N GLU A 148 -0.79 -11.60 -37.03
CA GLU A 148 0.10 -10.65 -36.36
C GLU A 148 -0.28 -10.41 -34.88
N TYR A 149 -1.57 -10.16 -34.60
CA TYR A 149 -2.04 -9.98 -33.22
C TYR A 149 -1.91 -11.25 -32.37
N SER A 150 -1.97 -12.43 -32.98
CA SER A 150 -1.77 -13.71 -32.31
C SER A 150 -0.29 -13.99 -32.04
N GLN A 151 0.61 -13.58 -32.96
CA GLN A 151 2.06 -13.59 -32.74
C GLN A 151 2.44 -12.63 -31.61
N GLU A 152 1.98 -11.38 -31.65
CA GLU A 152 2.18 -10.42 -30.56
C GLU A 152 1.68 -10.95 -29.21
N LYS A 153 0.47 -11.53 -29.18
CA LYS A 153 -0.12 -12.11 -27.96
C LYS A 153 0.69 -13.30 -27.45
N TYR A 154 1.27 -14.10 -28.33
CA TYR A 154 2.21 -15.18 -28.01
C TYR A 154 3.52 -14.62 -27.43
N LEU A 155 4.14 -13.67 -28.11
CA LEU A 155 5.38 -13.01 -27.68
C LEU A 155 5.20 -12.35 -26.31
N LYS A 156 4.18 -11.50 -26.11
CA LYS A 156 3.85 -10.89 -24.81
C LYS A 156 3.60 -11.92 -23.70
N LYS A 157 3.07 -13.11 -24.02
CA LYS A 157 2.90 -14.22 -23.05
C LYS A 157 4.25 -14.86 -22.68
N LYS A 158 5.18 -15.00 -23.63
CA LYS A 158 6.53 -15.54 -23.39
C LYS A 158 7.38 -14.51 -22.65
N GLU A 159 7.47 -13.29 -23.16
CA GLU A 159 8.06 -12.12 -22.50
C GLU A 159 7.61 -12.05 -21.04
N LYS A 160 6.29 -12.03 -20.76
CA LYS A 160 5.76 -12.04 -19.39
C LYS A 160 6.29 -13.17 -18.49
N LYS A 161 6.56 -14.36 -19.05
CA LYS A 161 7.06 -15.54 -18.30
C LYS A 161 8.58 -15.48 -18.06
N TYR A 162 9.34 -14.96 -19.02
CA TYR A 162 10.80 -14.93 -18.97
C TYR A 162 11.38 -13.57 -18.53
N PHE A 163 10.54 -12.53 -18.40
CA PHE A 163 10.92 -11.17 -18.03
C PHE A 163 11.84 -11.13 -16.80
N GLU A 164 13.06 -10.66 -17.04
CA GLU A 164 14.16 -10.64 -16.10
C GLU A 164 14.39 -9.28 -15.44
N PHE A 165 13.61 -8.24 -15.81
CA PHE A 165 13.80 -6.90 -15.27
C PHE A 165 12.85 -6.58 -14.11
N VAL A 166 13.29 -5.68 -13.23
CA VAL A 166 12.46 -5.02 -12.21
C VAL A 166 12.71 -3.52 -12.23
N GLN A 167 11.66 -2.72 -12.07
CA GLN A 167 11.77 -1.28 -11.85
C GLN A 167 11.51 -0.97 -10.39
N ILE A 168 12.35 -0.14 -9.76
CA ILE A 168 12.12 0.30 -8.38
C ILE A 168 11.38 1.63 -8.40
N ARG A 169 10.14 1.62 -7.92
CA ARG A 169 9.25 2.80 -7.86
C ARG A 169 9.30 3.41 -6.47
N GLN A 170 9.25 4.73 -6.41
CA GLN A 170 8.96 5.44 -5.16
C GLN A 170 7.55 5.06 -4.70
N PRO A 171 7.35 4.79 -3.40
CA PRO A 171 6.00 4.70 -2.85
C PRO A 171 5.23 6.00 -3.07
N THR A 172 3.99 5.85 -3.52
CA THR A 172 3.03 6.96 -3.65
C THR A 172 1.70 6.46 -3.11
N ILE A 173 0.83 7.36 -2.64
CA ILE A 173 -0.47 6.94 -2.07
C ILE A 173 -1.28 6.09 -3.06
N ARG A 174 -1.23 6.43 -4.36
CA ARG A 174 -1.84 5.66 -5.44
C ARG A 174 -1.32 4.22 -5.50
N LEU A 175 0.00 4.04 -5.57
CA LEU A 175 0.60 2.70 -5.66
C LEU A 175 0.41 1.89 -4.38
N ILE A 176 0.44 2.52 -3.20
CA ILE A 176 0.18 1.84 -1.92
C ILE A 176 -1.28 1.35 -1.87
N THR A 177 -2.24 2.19 -2.28
CA THR A 177 -3.66 1.81 -2.38
C THR A 177 -3.84 0.62 -3.32
N GLU A 178 -3.28 0.68 -4.53
CA GLU A 178 -3.33 -0.40 -5.52
C GLU A 178 -2.68 -1.71 -5.03
N ILE A 179 -1.58 -1.64 -4.27
CA ILE A 179 -0.91 -2.80 -3.68
C ILE A 179 -1.75 -3.40 -2.56
N TYR A 180 -2.16 -2.59 -1.58
CA TYR A 180 -2.88 -3.07 -0.41
C TYR A 180 -4.23 -3.67 -0.80
N TYR A 181 -5.00 -2.97 -1.64
CA TYR A 181 -6.30 -3.45 -2.13
C TYR A 181 -6.17 -4.78 -2.90
N ARG A 182 -5.12 -4.95 -3.71
CA ARG A 182 -4.85 -6.20 -4.44
C ARG A 182 -4.31 -7.33 -3.56
N GLN A 183 -3.62 -7.01 -2.46
CA GLN A 183 -3.14 -8.02 -1.50
C GLN A 183 -4.29 -8.52 -0.61
N ASP A 184 -5.08 -7.59 -0.07
CA ASP A 184 -6.17 -7.85 0.86
C ASP A 184 -7.08 -6.61 0.93
N ALA A 185 -8.18 -6.63 0.18
CA ALA A 185 -9.11 -5.50 0.14
C ALA A 185 -9.79 -5.25 1.50
N GLU A 186 -10.00 -6.27 2.33
CA GLU A 186 -10.67 -6.13 3.64
C GLU A 186 -9.81 -5.36 4.65
N LYS A 187 -8.48 -5.53 4.56
CA LYS A 187 -7.48 -4.75 5.33
C LYS A 187 -7.37 -3.28 4.94
N VAL A 188 -8.05 -2.86 3.88
CA VAL A 188 -8.25 -1.44 3.51
C VAL A 188 -9.74 -1.07 3.42
N MET A 189 -10.60 -1.82 4.13
CA MET A 189 -12.06 -1.62 4.18
C MET A 189 -12.73 -1.56 2.78
N GLY A 190 -12.15 -2.23 1.78
CA GLY A 190 -12.60 -2.22 0.39
C GLY A 190 -12.46 -0.86 -0.31
N ILE A 191 -11.65 0.06 0.23
CA ILE A 191 -11.37 1.37 -0.38
C ILE A 191 -10.37 1.21 -1.53
N ARG A 192 -10.88 1.31 -2.77
CA ARG A 192 -10.08 1.42 -4.00
C ARG A 192 -9.68 2.88 -4.25
N VAL A 193 -8.73 3.07 -5.17
CA VAL A 193 -8.12 4.38 -5.48
C VAL A 193 -9.14 5.48 -5.85
N ASP A 194 -10.20 5.16 -6.58
CA ASP A 194 -11.27 6.09 -6.98
C ASP A 194 -12.11 6.56 -5.79
N THR A 195 -12.53 5.65 -4.91
CA THR A 195 -13.22 6.04 -3.67
C THR A 195 -12.30 6.81 -2.72
N LEU A 196 -11.01 6.43 -2.63
CA LEU A 196 -10.04 7.20 -1.85
C LEU A 196 -9.89 8.64 -2.39
N SER A 197 -9.78 8.81 -3.71
CA SER A 197 -9.71 10.13 -4.34
C SER A 197 -10.96 10.96 -4.06
N GLN A 198 -12.16 10.40 -4.18
CA GLN A 198 -13.41 11.11 -3.86
C GLN A 198 -13.49 11.46 -2.37
N LEU A 199 -13.09 10.56 -1.47
CA LEU A 199 -13.06 10.81 -0.02
C LEU A 199 -12.13 11.99 0.34
N ILE A 200 -10.94 12.06 -0.27
CA ILE A 200 -10.01 13.19 -0.13
C ILE A 200 -10.62 14.48 -0.71
N SER A 201 -11.22 14.41 -1.90
CA SER A 201 -11.79 15.60 -2.55
C SER A 201 -12.97 16.19 -1.76
N TYR A 202 -13.88 15.35 -1.27
CA TYR A 202 -15.01 15.81 -0.46
C TYR A 202 -14.64 16.24 0.96
N SER A 203 -13.50 15.81 1.51
CA SER A 203 -13.06 16.26 2.84
C SER A 203 -12.51 17.69 2.83
N GLY A 204 -12.30 18.30 1.65
CA GLY A 204 -11.78 19.67 1.54
C GLY A 204 -10.38 19.82 2.14
N ILE A 205 -9.58 18.75 2.17
CA ILE A 205 -8.24 18.79 2.75
C ILE A 205 -7.30 19.69 1.94
N SER A 206 -6.46 20.43 2.65
CA SER A 206 -5.55 21.42 2.08
C SER A 206 -4.28 21.56 2.93
N ALA A 207 -3.40 22.49 2.55
CA ALA A 207 -2.20 22.85 3.31
C ALA A 207 -2.48 23.59 4.65
N PHE A 208 -3.72 24.00 4.92
CA PHE A 208 -4.10 24.77 6.11
C PHE A 208 -5.34 24.19 6.80
N GLY A 209 -5.42 24.33 8.12
CA GLY A 209 -6.60 23.95 8.92
C GLY A 209 -6.45 22.62 9.66
N ASN A 210 -7.45 22.30 10.49
CA ASN A 210 -7.43 21.17 11.41
C ASN A 210 -8.41 20.10 10.93
N TYR A 211 -7.95 18.88 10.66
CA TYR A 211 -8.77 17.81 10.10
C TYR A 211 -9.02 16.70 11.13
N LEU A 212 -10.28 16.25 11.26
CA LEU A 212 -10.64 15.11 12.11
C LEU A 212 -10.95 13.89 11.23
N LEU A 213 -10.22 12.80 11.47
CA LEU A 213 -10.39 11.51 10.82
C LEU A 213 -10.64 10.44 11.89
N TYR A 214 -11.71 9.67 11.74
CA TYR A 214 -11.88 8.40 12.43
C TYR A 214 -11.74 7.24 11.45
N GLU A 215 -10.93 6.23 11.80
CA GLU A 215 -10.88 4.97 11.08
C GLU A 215 -10.73 3.75 11.99
N SER A 216 -11.32 2.61 11.60
CA SER A 216 -11.27 1.35 12.37
C SER A 216 -10.65 0.17 11.62
N GLY A 217 -9.77 0.41 10.64
CA GLY A 217 -8.91 -0.65 10.10
C GLY A 217 -8.55 -0.55 8.62
N SER A 218 -7.95 0.56 8.19
CA SER A 218 -7.42 0.79 6.83
C SER A 218 -5.91 0.50 6.68
N ASN A 219 -5.25 -0.09 7.68
CA ASN A 219 -3.79 -0.18 7.80
C ASN A 219 -3.08 1.20 7.76
N GLY A 220 -3.76 2.25 8.24
CA GLY A 220 -3.28 3.62 8.19
C GLY A 220 -3.35 4.25 6.79
N LEU A 221 -4.09 3.66 5.83
CA LEU A 221 -4.22 4.19 4.47
C LEU A 221 -4.87 5.58 4.46
N LEU A 222 -5.91 5.80 5.27
CA LEU A 222 -6.59 7.08 5.34
C LEU A 222 -5.72 8.20 5.96
N PRO A 223 -5.06 8.03 7.12
CA PRO A 223 -4.13 9.05 7.61
C PRO A 223 -2.93 9.25 6.68
N ALA A 224 -2.45 8.20 5.98
CA ALA A 224 -1.41 8.34 4.96
C ALA A 224 -1.89 9.21 3.77
N ALA A 225 -3.12 9.00 3.30
CA ALA A 225 -3.72 9.78 2.24
C ALA A 225 -3.92 11.26 2.62
N PHE A 226 -4.31 11.52 3.87
CA PHE A 226 -4.44 12.87 4.41
C PHE A 226 -3.08 13.56 4.49
N LEU A 227 -2.07 12.93 5.12
CA LEU A 227 -0.70 13.47 5.20
C LEU A 227 -0.10 13.77 3.81
N ASN A 228 -0.30 12.88 2.84
CA ASN A 228 0.10 13.09 1.44
C ASN A 228 -0.58 14.32 0.83
N SER A 229 -1.87 14.55 1.14
CA SER A 229 -2.67 15.63 0.56
C SER A 229 -2.44 16.99 1.23
N MET A 230 -2.07 17.01 2.51
CA MET A 230 -1.64 18.23 3.21
C MET A 230 -0.29 18.75 2.71
N GLY A 231 0.55 17.90 2.09
CA GLY A 231 1.89 18.25 1.61
C GLY A 231 2.93 18.45 2.72
N ALA A 232 4.19 18.64 2.32
CA ALA A 232 5.31 18.94 3.22
C ALA A 232 5.45 20.45 3.47
N ASN A 233 5.98 20.83 4.63
CA ASN A 233 6.15 22.23 5.06
C ASN A 233 4.83 23.01 5.08
N THR A 234 3.79 22.44 5.69
CA THR A 234 2.45 23.06 5.76
C THR A 234 1.89 23.08 7.18
N GLU A 235 0.98 24.00 7.47
CA GLU A 235 0.47 24.23 8.83
C GLU A 235 -0.68 23.27 9.19
N ALA A 236 -1.26 22.56 8.21
CA ALA A 236 -2.39 21.66 8.44
C ALA A 236 -2.07 20.52 9.41
N LEU A 237 -2.99 20.28 10.35
CA LEU A 237 -2.91 19.25 11.37
C LEU A 237 -4.02 18.21 11.17
N LEU A 238 -3.68 16.95 11.42
CA LEU A 238 -4.61 15.82 11.40
C LEU A 238 -4.73 15.21 12.80
N VAL A 239 -5.95 15.20 13.35
CA VAL A 239 -6.31 14.32 14.47
C VAL A 239 -6.89 13.03 13.90
N HIS A 240 -6.17 11.94 14.10
CA HIS A 240 -6.54 10.59 13.70
C HIS A 240 -7.01 9.80 14.93
N MET A 241 -8.32 9.61 15.05
CA MET A 241 -8.94 8.81 16.09
C MET A 241 -9.10 7.35 15.64
N HIS A 242 -8.76 6.41 16.53
CA HIS A 242 -8.91 4.97 16.31
C HIS A 242 -9.46 4.24 17.55
N PRO A 243 -10.11 3.07 17.41
CA PRO A 243 -10.68 2.34 18.55
C PRO A 243 -9.66 1.48 19.31
N GLY A 244 -8.58 1.01 18.66
CA GLY A 244 -7.60 0.10 19.26
C GLY A 244 -6.56 0.79 20.16
N ASN A 245 -5.78 0.01 20.92
CA ASN A 245 -4.74 0.54 21.83
C ASN A 245 -3.57 1.22 21.08
N VAL A 246 -3.31 0.83 19.82
CA VAL A 246 -2.22 1.36 19.00
C VAL A 246 -2.77 1.68 17.60
N PRO A 247 -2.45 2.85 17.01
CA PRO A 247 -2.86 3.20 15.66
C PRO A 247 -2.17 2.30 14.61
N GLN A 248 -2.92 1.88 13.59
CA GLN A 248 -2.32 1.30 12.39
C GLN A 248 -1.61 2.40 11.59
N LYS A 249 -0.36 2.15 11.16
CA LYS A 249 0.52 3.16 10.55
C LYS A 249 1.30 2.64 9.33
N GLN A 250 0.99 1.43 8.86
CA GLN A 250 1.74 0.74 7.81
C GLN A 250 1.80 1.55 6.52
N ALA A 251 0.69 2.12 6.04
CA ALA A 251 0.69 2.99 4.85
C ALA A 251 1.39 4.34 5.09
N VAL A 252 1.32 4.90 6.31
CA VAL A 252 1.98 6.16 6.69
C VAL A 252 3.50 5.99 6.62
N LEU A 253 4.03 4.92 7.23
CA LEU A 253 5.44 4.57 7.17
C LEU A 253 5.88 4.26 5.74
N ALA A 254 5.02 3.59 4.97
CA ALA A 254 5.31 3.20 3.59
C ALA A 254 5.47 4.36 2.60
N LEU A 255 5.01 5.57 2.93
CA LEU A 255 5.17 6.76 2.08
C LEU A 255 6.55 7.43 2.21
N ASN A 256 7.40 7.02 3.16
CA ASN A 256 8.70 7.67 3.47
C ASN A 256 8.58 9.19 3.70
N LEU A 257 7.49 9.64 4.35
CA LEU A 257 7.29 11.06 4.62
C LEU A 257 8.35 11.60 5.59
N PRO A 258 8.79 12.87 5.44
CA PRO A 258 9.67 13.52 6.39
C PRO A 258 9.02 13.62 7.77
N GLU A 259 9.86 13.69 8.80
CA GLU A 259 9.41 13.72 10.21
C GLU A 259 8.47 14.89 10.51
N GLU A 260 8.66 16.03 9.84
CA GLU A 260 7.77 17.20 9.85
C GLU A 260 6.31 16.83 9.53
N GLN A 261 6.07 16.10 8.42
CA GLN A 261 4.74 15.64 8.06
C GLN A 261 4.23 14.59 9.07
N LEU A 262 5.08 13.67 9.52
CA LEU A 262 4.68 12.62 10.47
C LEU A 262 4.21 13.20 11.82
N ASN A 263 4.86 14.25 12.31
CA ASN A 263 4.55 14.92 13.58
C ASN A 263 3.25 15.76 13.56
N ARG A 264 2.66 15.96 12.37
CA ARG A 264 1.34 16.60 12.17
C ARG A 264 0.16 15.63 12.16
N CYS A 265 0.39 14.32 12.24
CA CYS A 265 -0.66 13.30 12.45
C CYS A 265 -0.71 12.87 13.93
N ILE A 266 -1.55 13.57 14.69
CA ILE A 266 -1.85 13.28 16.10
C ILE A 266 -2.78 12.07 16.14
N SER A 267 -2.22 10.89 16.40
CA SER A 267 -2.97 9.63 16.44
C SER A 267 -3.33 9.25 17.87
N VAL A 268 -4.62 9.19 18.19
CA VAL A 268 -5.14 9.00 19.55
C VAL A 268 -6.24 7.93 19.61
N ASN A 269 -6.33 7.22 20.73
CA ASN A 269 -7.45 6.32 20.98
C ASN A 269 -8.72 7.13 21.28
N ILE A 270 -9.81 6.85 20.57
CA ILE A 270 -11.07 7.62 20.69
C ILE A 270 -11.62 7.65 22.12
N TYR A 271 -11.61 6.53 22.86
CA TYR A 271 -12.11 6.48 24.23
C TYR A 271 -11.23 7.27 25.19
N SER A 272 -9.92 7.24 24.98
CA SER A 272 -8.95 7.95 25.81
C SER A 272 -9.07 9.46 25.65
N VAL A 273 -9.06 9.96 24.41
CA VAL A 273 -9.16 11.41 24.13
C VAL A 273 -10.52 12.00 24.49
N LEU A 274 -11.63 11.29 24.25
CA LEU A 274 -12.96 11.78 24.63
C LEU A 274 -13.15 11.77 26.15
N ARG A 275 -12.60 10.78 26.87
CA ARG A 275 -12.61 10.78 28.35
C ARG A 275 -11.89 12.02 28.88
N GLU A 276 -10.69 12.30 28.36
CA GLU A 276 -9.86 13.43 28.76
C GLU A 276 -10.53 14.77 28.41
N PHE A 277 -11.21 14.86 27.26
CA PHE A 277 -12.00 16.04 26.88
C PHE A 277 -13.18 16.31 27.83
N TYR A 278 -13.96 15.29 28.22
CA TYR A 278 -15.15 15.48 29.06
C TYR A 278 -14.90 15.52 30.57
N GLN A 279 -13.87 14.80 31.04
CA GLN A 279 -13.57 14.66 32.47
C GLN A 279 -12.38 15.52 32.91
N GLY A 280 -11.67 16.12 31.94
CA GLY A 280 -10.37 16.76 32.14
C GLY A 280 -9.25 15.74 32.34
N THR A 281 -8.02 16.24 32.44
CA THR A 281 -6.90 15.47 32.98
C THR A 281 -7.10 15.26 34.48
N SER A 282 -7.79 14.19 34.87
CA SER A 282 -7.85 13.81 36.27
C SER A 282 -6.46 13.33 36.73
N ASP A 283 -5.90 13.99 37.74
CA ASP A 283 -4.70 13.51 38.48
C ASP A 283 -5.06 12.32 39.39
N THR A 284 -5.82 11.36 38.85
CA THR A 284 -6.14 10.07 39.46
C THR A 284 -4.96 9.10 39.34
N THR A 285 -3.79 9.51 39.85
CA THR A 285 -2.89 8.57 40.52
C THR A 285 -3.45 8.27 41.91
N LYS A 286 -4.54 7.50 41.94
CA LYS A 286 -5.03 6.76 43.11
C LYS A 286 -6.02 5.68 42.64
N GLU A 287 -5.65 4.44 42.93
CA GLU A 287 -6.52 3.26 42.97
C GLU A 287 -7.26 2.85 41.68
N SER A 288 -6.58 2.02 40.89
CA SER A 288 -7.21 0.87 40.21
C SER A 288 -6.16 -0.22 39.97
N GLU A 289 -5.73 -0.87 41.05
CA GLU A 289 -5.21 -2.24 40.95
C GLU A 289 -6.37 -3.17 40.60
N VAL A 290 -6.66 -3.30 39.30
CA VAL A 290 -7.48 -4.40 38.78
C VAL A 290 -6.54 -5.38 38.13
N ALA A 291 -6.33 -6.52 38.78
CA ALA A 291 -5.35 -7.51 38.38
C ALA A 291 -5.56 -7.99 36.94
N GLU A 292 -4.54 -7.84 36.09
CA GLU A 292 -4.49 -8.54 34.81
C GLU A 292 -4.29 -10.05 35.07
N PRO A 293 -5.14 -10.94 34.54
CA PRO A 293 -4.90 -12.37 34.59
C PRO A 293 -3.77 -12.75 33.63
N SER A 294 -2.59 -13.01 34.18
CA SER A 294 -1.36 -13.35 33.48
C SER A 294 -1.50 -14.63 32.63
N THR A 295 -1.78 -14.45 31.33
CA THR A 295 -1.87 -15.55 30.38
C THR A 295 -0.48 -15.95 29.86
N LYS A 296 0.13 -16.87 30.62
CA LYS A 296 1.26 -17.74 30.29
C LYS A 296 1.79 -17.66 28.84
N LYS A 297 2.99 -17.07 28.68
CA LYS A 297 3.90 -17.49 27.59
C LYS A 297 4.41 -18.90 27.91
N GLN A 298 4.07 -19.89 27.08
CA GLN A 298 4.78 -21.17 27.10
C GLN A 298 6.21 -20.95 26.59
N LYS A 299 7.20 -21.25 27.44
CA LYS A 299 8.55 -21.59 26.99
C LYS A 299 8.56 -23.09 26.63
N LEU A 300 9.35 -23.43 25.62
CA LEU A 300 10.01 -24.73 25.52
C LEU A 300 11.52 -24.46 25.60
N SER A 301 12.21 -25.38 26.26
CA SER A 301 13.63 -25.42 26.65
C SER A 301 14.54 -25.83 25.47
N GLU A 302 15.88 -25.97 25.55
CA GLU A 302 16.86 -26.24 26.61
C GLU A 302 18.15 -25.37 26.35
N GLU A 303 18.82 -24.81 27.37
CA GLU A 303 20.11 -25.26 28.01
C GLU A 303 21.35 -25.10 27.11
N GLU A 304 22.55 -24.65 27.54
CA GLU A 304 23.18 -24.36 28.84
C GLU A 304 24.06 -23.05 28.71
N SER A 305 24.87 -22.50 29.62
CA SER A 305 25.27 -22.76 31.02
C SER A 305 25.87 -21.51 31.72
N ALA A 306 25.92 -21.55 33.06
CA ALA A 306 26.84 -20.90 34.05
C ALA A 306 27.08 -19.36 34.12
N PRO A 307 27.43 -18.80 35.31
CA PRO A 307 27.33 -17.36 35.61
C PRO A 307 28.66 -16.66 36.00
N GLU A 308 28.67 -15.32 36.01
CA GLU A 308 29.56 -14.51 36.84
C GLU A 308 28.80 -13.40 37.56
N GLU A 309 29.16 -13.18 38.83
CA GLU A 309 28.62 -12.12 39.68
C GLU A 309 29.37 -10.81 39.47
N THR A 310 28.67 -9.68 39.56
CA THR A 310 29.31 -8.44 40.05
C THR A 310 28.24 -7.57 40.71
N GLN A 311 28.44 -7.29 41.99
CA GLN A 311 27.67 -6.28 42.71
C GLN A 311 28.24 -4.92 42.35
N ASP A 312 27.39 -3.95 42.03
CA ASP A 312 27.80 -2.55 41.95
C ASP A 312 26.75 -1.65 42.62
N GLU A 313 27.26 -0.57 43.22
CA GLU A 313 26.64 0.05 44.40
C GLU A 313 25.49 1.04 44.08
N LYS A 314 24.57 1.19 45.04
CA LYS A 314 23.53 2.21 44.99
C LYS A 314 24.12 3.61 45.20
N LEU A 315 24.04 4.46 44.18
CA LEU A 315 24.13 5.91 44.32
C LEU A 315 22.73 6.56 44.31
N PRO A 316 22.54 7.73 44.97
CA PRO A 316 21.22 8.12 45.46
C PRO A 316 20.27 8.68 44.39
N GLU A 317 18.99 8.38 44.57
CA GLU A 317 17.88 8.83 43.72
C GLU A 317 17.79 10.36 43.69
N THR A 318 18.22 10.96 42.57
CA THR A 318 17.79 12.31 42.21
C THR A 318 16.41 12.23 41.59
N SER A 319 15.47 13.00 42.13
CA SER A 319 14.04 12.95 41.81
C SER A 319 13.73 13.48 40.40
N THR A 320 13.97 12.65 39.40
CA THR A 320 13.52 12.88 38.03
C THR A 320 11.98 12.83 37.99
N LYS A 321 11.37 14.00 37.78
CA LYS A 321 9.92 14.10 37.54
C LYS A 321 9.57 13.16 36.37
N PRO A 322 8.55 12.28 36.50
CA PRO A 322 8.24 11.31 35.46
C PRO A 322 7.84 12.04 34.18
N THR A 323 8.62 11.83 33.12
CA THR A 323 8.32 12.39 31.80
C THR A 323 6.93 11.94 31.36
N PRO A 324 5.99 12.85 31.02
CA PRO A 324 4.63 12.46 30.68
C PRO A 324 4.64 11.49 29.49
N GLN A 325 3.94 10.37 29.66
CA GLN A 325 3.88 9.32 28.65
C GLN A 325 3.39 9.89 27.31
N LYS A 326 4.03 9.51 26.20
CA LYS A 326 3.80 10.12 24.87
C LYS A 326 2.32 10.22 24.47
N TRP A 327 1.51 9.22 24.82
CA TRP A 327 0.08 9.22 24.52
C TRP A 327 -0.71 10.33 25.26
N ARG A 328 -0.31 10.72 26.48
CA ARG A 328 -0.92 11.85 27.21
C ARG A 328 -0.65 13.17 26.52
N ILE A 329 0.57 13.36 26.00
CA ILE A 329 0.94 14.56 25.23
C ILE A 329 0.11 14.63 23.94
N GLU A 330 -0.03 13.52 23.21
CA GLU A 330 -0.84 13.46 21.99
C GLU A 330 -2.35 13.64 22.27
N ASN A 331 -2.86 13.10 23.38
CA ASN A 331 -4.24 13.35 23.82
C ASN A 331 -4.47 14.84 24.12
N GLN A 332 -3.63 15.48 24.92
CA GLN A 332 -3.76 16.91 25.22
C GLN A 332 -3.73 17.76 23.94
N ARG A 333 -2.78 17.48 23.02
CA ARG A 333 -2.74 18.14 21.69
C ARG A 333 -4.03 17.94 20.90
N ALA A 334 -4.65 16.76 20.98
CA ALA A 334 -5.93 16.49 20.32
C ALA A 334 -7.10 17.21 21.02
N VAL A 335 -7.12 17.27 22.35
CA VAL A 335 -8.11 18.02 23.17
C VAL A 335 -8.07 19.51 22.83
N ASP A 336 -6.88 20.12 22.75
CA ASP A 336 -6.71 21.52 22.35
C ASP A 336 -7.32 21.79 20.95
N LEU A 337 -7.13 20.87 20.01
CA LEU A 337 -7.72 20.94 18.67
C LEU A 337 -9.23 20.68 18.64
N ILE A 338 -9.75 19.81 19.52
CA ILE A 338 -11.20 19.61 19.70
C ILE A 338 -11.86 20.92 20.18
N HIS A 339 -11.25 21.63 21.14
CA HIS A 339 -11.71 22.95 21.58
C HIS A 339 -11.64 24.00 20.46
N ALA A 340 -10.57 24.01 19.66
CA ALA A 340 -10.42 24.91 18.50
C ALA A 340 -11.34 24.57 17.31
N LYS A 341 -11.95 23.38 17.34
CA LYS A 341 -12.77 22.75 16.30
C LYS A 341 -12.05 22.45 14.98
N PHE A 342 -12.63 21.52 14.23
CA PHE A 342 -12.11 21.00 12.97
C PHE A 342 -12.76 21.64 11.73
N ASP A 343 -11.99 21.67 10.65
CA ASP A 343 -12.36 22.16 9.32
C ASP A 343 -12.91 21.05 8.41
N SER A 344 -12.88 19.78 8.84
CA SER A 344 -13.58 18.65 8.22
C SER A 344 -13.74 17.51 9.23
N LEU A 345 -14.75 16.66 9.02
CA LEU A 345 -14.87 15.35 9.67
C LEU A 345 -14.94 14.24 8.62
N VAL A 346 -14.06 13.23 8.74
CA VAL A 346 -14.15 12.00 7.95
C VAL A 346 -14.26 10.79 8.85
N ILE A 347 -15.21 9.90 8.56
CA ILE A 347 -15.46 8.66 9.31
C ILE A 347 -15.45 7.49 8.32
N ALA A 348 -14.62 6.49 8.57
CA ALA A 348 -14.61 5.23 7.84
C ALA A 348 -14.53 4.07 8.84
N SER A 349 -15.69 3.50 9.18
CA SER A 349 -15.83 2.49 10.23
C SER A 349 -16.30 1.15 9.68
N LYS A 350 -15.84 0.05 10.29
CA LYS A 350 -16.41 -1.30 10.11
C LYS A 350 -17.71 -1.47 10.91
N GLU A 351 -17.78 -0.80 12.06
CA GLU A 351 -18.93 -0.67 12.94
C GLU A 351 -19.92 0.41 12.48
N HIS A 352 -21.11 0.43 13.09
CA HIS A 352 -22.18 1.36 12.72
C HIS A 352 -21.80 2.82 13.02
N PRO A 353 -21.84 3.73 12.03
CA PRO A 353 -21.30 5.09 12.16
C PRO A 353 -22.15 6.04 13.01
N SER A 354 -23.44 5.80 13.24
CA SER A 354 -24.35 6.78 13.87
C SER A 354 -23.87 7.33 15.22
N ASN A 355 -23.31 6.48 16.09
CA ASN A 355 -22.78 6.92 17.38
C ASN A 355 -21.52 7.79 17.20
N LEU A 356 -20.62 7.41 16.29
CA LEU A 356 -19.41 8.19 15.97
C LEU A 356 -19.80 9.56 15.39
N VAL A 357 -20.80 9.61 14.51
CA VAL A 357 -21.30 10.85 13.92
C VAL A 357 -21.93 11.74 14.99
N LYS A 358 -22.82 11.19 15.82
CA LYS A 358 -23.48 11.93 16.90
C LYS A 358 -22.46 12.57 17.86
N GLU A 359 -21.38 11.86 18.15
CA GLU A 359 -20.33 12.26 19.09
C GLU A 359 -19.31 13.23 18.48
N LEU A 360 -18.85 12.99 17.25
CA LEU A 360 -17.74 13.76 16.63
C LEU A 360 -18.20 14.99 15.83
N LEU A 361 -19.44 14.99 15.30
CA LEU A 361 -19.99 16.12 14.53
C LEU A 361 -19.99 17.47 15.28
N PRO A 362 -20.26 17.56 16.60
CA PRO A 362 -20.19 18.82 17.36
C PRO A 362 -18.81 19.49 17.36
N PHE A 363 -17.72 18.74 17.15
CA PHE A 363 -16.36 19.26 17.13
C PHE A 363 -15.97 19.91 15.79
N VAL A 364 -16.84 19.87 14.79
CA VAL A 364 -16.61 20.49 13.49
C VAL A 364 -17.12 21.94 13.51
N LYS A 365 -16.42 22.85 12.84
CA LYS A 365 -16.89 24.23 12.61
C LYS A 365 -18.11 24.22 11.66
N PRO A 366 -18.99 25.23 11.69
CA PRO A 366 -20.08 25.37 10.72
C PRO A 366 -19.56 25.56 9.29
N SER A 367 -20.36 25.20 8.28
CA SER A 367 -20.03 25.30 6.85
C SER A 367 -18.79 24.48 6.43
N ARG A 368 -18.57 23.33 7.08
CA ARG A 368 -17.45 22.43 6.81
C ARG A 368 -17.89 21.06 6.32
N PRO A 369 -17.10 20.39 5.46
CA PRO A 369 -17.45 19.09 4.93
C PRO A 369 -17.49 17.99 6.00
N VAL A 370 -18.40 17.05 5.79
CA VAL A 370 -18.48 15.77 6.50
C VAL A 370 -18.50 14.67 5.44
N VAL A 371 -17.65 13.65 5.58
CA VAL A 371 -17.54 12.51 4.65
C VAL A 371 -17.58 11.21 5.42
N ILE A 372 -18.49 10.31 5.07
CA ILE A 372 -18.74 9.08 5.81
C ILE A 372 -18.73 7.92 4.82
N PHE A 373 -17.79 7.00 5.01
CA PHE A 373 -17.60 5.83 4.16
C PHE A 373 -18.20 4.57 4.78
N SER A 374 -18.84 3.75 3.96
CA SER A 374 -19.18 2.36 4.31
C SER A 374 -19.22 1.47 3.06
N LEU A 375 -19.04 0.16 3.26
CA LEU A 375 -19.27 -0.85 2.21
C LEU A 375 -20.76 -1.16 2.01
N SER A 376 -21.60 -0.91 3.02
CA SER A 376 -23.06 -1.05 2.94
C SER A 376 -23.69 0.29 2.60
N LYS A 377 -24.61 0.28 1.62
CA LYS A 377 -25.40 1.45 1.26
C LYS A 377 -26.49 1.71 2.31
N GLU A 378 -27.03 0.63 2.85
CA GLU A 378 -28.17 0.58 3.77
C GLU A 378 -27.85 1.34 5.06
N VAL A 379 -26.68 1.08 5.63
CA VAL A 379 -26.12 1.79 6.80
C VAL A 379 -26.04 3.32 6.56
N LEU A 380 -25.62 3.74 5.35
CA LEU A 380 -25.56 5.16 5.01
C LEU A 380 -26.94 5.75 4.66
N MET A 381 -27.91 4.95 4.25
CA MET A 381 -29.29 5.40 4.03
C MET A 381 -30.02 5.67 5.35
N GLU A 382 -29.82 4.83 6.37
CA GLU A 382 -30.31 5.08 7.73
C GLU A 382 -29.72 6.39 8.28
N LEU A 383 -28.39 6.50 8.24
CA LEU A 383 -27.67 7.69 8.69
C LEU A 383 -28.03 8.97 7.92
N TYR A 384 -28.35 8.87 6.62
CA TYR A 384 -28.88 9.99 5.83
C TYR A 384 -30.19 10.51 6.42
N VAL A 385 -31.10 9.61 6.82
CA VAL A 385 -32.38 9.99 7.45
C VAL A 385 -32.15 10.59 8.84
N GLU A 386 -31.24 10.03 9.64
CA GLU A 386 -30.85 10.59 10.95
C GLU A 386 -30.31 12.03 10.81
N LEU A 387 -29.33 12.24 9.92
CA LEU A 387 -28.71 13.55 9.69
C LEU A 387 -29.71 14.57 9.12
N LYS A 388 -30.58 14.15 8.19
CA LYS A 388 -31.63 14.99 7.63
C LYS A 388 -32.67 15.40 8.68
N THR A 389 -33.02 14.50 9.60
CA THR A 389 -33.95 14.78 10.70
C THR A 389 -33.31 15.72 11.73
N GLY A 390 -32.04 15.46 12.08
CA GLY A 390 -31.30 16.26 13.06
C GLY A 390 -30.99 17.70 12.63
N SER A 391 -31.14 18.05 11.34
CA SER A 391 -30.97 19.40 10.79
C SER A 391 -29.62 20.08 11.08
N LYS A 392 -28.59 19.30 11.45
CA LYS A 392 -27.20 19.78 11.69
C LYS A 392 -26.28 19.68 10.46
N VAL A 393 -26.73 19.00 9.41
CA VAL A 393 -25.98 18.80 8.16
C VAL A 393 -26.91 19.08 6.99
N THR A 394 -26.43 19.85 6.01
CA THR A 394 -27.13 20.18 4.77
C THR A 394 -26.43 19.56 3.56
N ASN A 395 -27.07 19.66 2.40
CA ASN A 395 -26.53 19.22 1.11
C ASN A 395 -26.08 17.74 1.12
N LEU A 396 -26.86 16.88 1.77
CA LEU A 396 -26.55 15.46 1.94
C LEU A 396 -26.58 14.72 0.59
N HIS A 397 -25.49 14.05 0.22
CA HIS A 397 -25.35 13.25 -0.99
C HIS A 397 -24.83 11.85 -0.67
N LEU A 398 -25.56 10.82 -1.10
CA LEU A 398 -25.12 9.42 -1.04
C LEU A 398 -24.68 8.97 -2.44
N THR A 399 -23.39 8.64 -2.59
CA THR A 399 -22.76 8.32 -3.89
C THR A 399 -22.02 6.99 -3.86
N SER A 400 -21.75 6.44 -5.05
CA SER A 400 -20.92 5.25 -5.28
C SER A 400 -20.08 5.42 -6.53
N ASN A 401 -18.88 4.83 -6.57
CA ASN A 401 -17.93 5.00 -7.67
C ASN A 401 -17.74 3.72 -8.49
N TRP A 402 -17.77 3.86 -9.82
CA TRP A 402 -17.42 2.80 -10.77
C TRP A 402 -16.16 3.19 -11.56
N LEU A 403 -15.14 2.35 -11.52
CA LEU A 403 -13.89 2.52 -12.25
C LEU A 403 -13.80 1.50 -13.38
N ARG A 404 -13.56 1.95 -14.62
CA ARG A 404 -13.41 1.08 -15.79
C ARG A 404 -12.03 1.25 -16.43
N MET A 405 -11.22 0.20 -16.33
CA MET A 405 -9.90 0.15 -16.96
C MET A 405 -10.05 -0.25 -18.44
N TYR A 406 -9.19 0.28 -19.30
CA TYR A 406 -9.18 -0.01 -20.74
C TYR A 406 -7.80 -0.52 -21.17
N GLN A 407 -7.80 -1.56 -22.01
CA GLN A 407 -6.68 -1.83 -22.90
C GLN A 407 -6.77 -0.87 -24.08
N ILE A 408 -5.69 -0.12 -24.33
CA ILE A 408 -5.58 0.78 -25.48
C ILE A 408 -4.42 0.26 -26.33
N LEU A 409 -4.75 -0.33 -27.48
CA LEU A 409 -3.81 -0.89 -28.45
C LEU A 409 -4.40 -0.73 -29.86
N PRO A 410 -3.57 -0.50 -30.91
CA PRO A 410 -4.05 -0.46 -32.29
C PRO A 410 -4.93 -1.67 -32.63
N ASN A 411 -6.13 -1.38 -33.14
CA ASN A 411 -7.19 -2.34 -33.51
C ASN A 411 -7.62 -3.33 -32.41
N ARG A 412 -7.24 -3.09 -31.15
CA ARG A 412 -7.44 -3.98 -29.99
C ARG A 412 -7.82 -3.22 -28.72
N THR A 413 -8.45 -2.05 -28.88
CA THR A 413 -8.91 -1.21 -27.77
C THR A 413 -10.25 -1.71 -27.23
N HIS A 414 -10.28 -2.10 -25.97
CA HIS A 414 -11.49 -2.55 -25.28
C HIS A 414 -11.34 -2.40 -23.74
N PRO A 415 -12.44 -2.37 -22.97
CA PRO A 415 -12.37 -2.46 -21.50
C PRO A 415 -11.65 -3.73 -21.03
N GLU A 416 -10.99 -3.70 -19.87
CA GLU A 416 -10.51 -4.94 -19.25
C GLU A 416 -11.71 -5.87 -18.92
N VAL A 417 -11.56 -7.17 -19.20
CA VAL A 417 -12.68 -8.14 -19.19
C VAL A 417 -13.20 -8.41 -17.78
N ASN A 418 -12.28 -8.53 -16.82
CA ASN A 418 -12.60 -8.80 -15.42
C ASN A 418 -12.29 -7.54 -14.59
N MET A 419 -13.30 -6.99 -13.92
CA MET A 419 -13.17 -5.84 -13.03
C MET A 419 -14.08 -6.00 -11.80
N GLN A 420 -13.80 -5.24 -10.74
CA GLN A 420 -14.67 -5.17 -9.56
C GLN A 420 -15.65 -3.99 -9.69
N ALA A 421 -16.93 -4.25 -9.45
CA ALA A 421 -17.98 -3.24 -9.58
C ALA A 421 -18.05 -2.27 -8.39
N ASN A 422 -17.83 -2.77 -7.16
CA ASN A 422 -18.06 -2.02 -5.92
C ASN A 422 -16.74 -1.59 -5.25
N SER A 423 -16.69 -0.34 -4.77
CA SER A 423 -15.64 0.20 -3.88
C SER A 423 -16.25 0.97 -2.69
N GLY A 424 -17.42 0.52 -2.24
CA GLY A 424 -18.22 1.15 -1.19
C GLY A 424 -18.91 2.44 -1.63
N TYR A 425 -19.46 3.11 -0.63
CA TYR A 425 -20.36 4.25 -0.74
C TYR A 425 -19.86 5.40 0.12
N LEU A 426 -20.15 6.63 -0.29
CA LEU A 426 -19.84 7.84 0.45
C LEU A 426 -21.14 8.62 0.73
N LEU A 427 -21.40 8.91 2.00
CA LEU A 427 -22.35 9.92 2.42
C LEU A 427 -21.58 11.21 2.72
N THR A 428 -21.89 12.28 2.00
CA THR A 428 -21.24 13.58 2.15
C THR A 428 -22.26 14.67 2.49
N GLY A 429 -21.81 15.75 3.11
CA GLY A 429 -22.64 16.91 3.42
C GLY A 429 -21.82 18.03 4.07
N TYR A 430 -22.49 19.12 4.46
CA TYR A 430 -21.86 20.28 5.11
C TYR A 430 -22.53 20.60 6.44
N THR A 431 -21.75 20.87 7.48
CA THR A 431 -22.25 21.25 8.80
C THR A 431 -23.00 22.58 8.79
N LEU A 432 -24.04 22.66 9.61
CA LEU A 432 -24.75 23.90 9.94
C LEU A 432 -24.28 24.45 11.31
N LYS A 433 -24.81 25.60 11.70
CA LYS A 433 -24.56 26.21 13.02
C LYS A 433 -25.37 25.53 14.12
#